data_AF-A0A832H9K4-F1
#
_entry.id   AF-A0A832H9K4-F1
#
_cell.length_a   1.000
_cell.length_b   1.000
_cell.length_c   1.000
_cell.angle_alpha   90.00
_cell.angle_beta   90.00
_cell.angle_gamma   90.00
#
_symmetry.space_group_name_H-M   'P 1'
#
loop_
_entity.id
_entity.type
_entity.pdbx_description
1 polymer ?
#
loop_
_entity_poly.entity_id
_entity_poly.type
_entity_poly.pdbx_seq_one_letter_code
_entity_poly.pdbx_strand_id
1 'polypeptide(L)' 'MKEEIGRCVAAVQGRSKVYAGVGVDVPHPRIQPVTREQQYQATQAALAAGADGLLLSREYHLMSRATLNATRDAVRDFRR' A
#
# COMPACT_ATOMS: atom_id res chain seq x y z
N MET A 1 0.11 9.52 4.23
CA MET A 1 0.44 8.62 3.10
C MET A 1 0.11 9.23 1.74
N LYS A 2 -1.12 9.74 1.51
CA LYS A 2 -1.49 10.37 0.22
C LYS A 2 -0.56 11.53 -0.19
N GLU A 3 -0.20 12.39 0.76
CA GLU A 3 0.61 13.58 0.50
C GLU A 3 2.05 13.26 0.04
N GLU A 4 2.72 12.32 0.70
CA GLU A 4 4.10 11.92 0.36
C GLU A 4 4.21 11.27 -1.01
N ILE A 5 3.28 10.35 -1.31
CA ILE A 5 3.23 9.67 -2.60
C ILE A 5 2.93 10.68 -3.70
N GLY A 6 1.93 11.55 -3.50
CA GLY A 6 1.58 12.60 -4.44
C GLY A 6 2.74 13.55 -4.73
N ARG A 7 3.53 13.93 -3.72
CA ARG A 7 4.73 14.75 -3.94
C ARG A 7 5.80 14.01 -4.75
N CYS A 8 6.01 12.73 -4.49
CA CYS A 8 6.96 11.92 -5.25
C CYS A 8 6.53 11.81 -6.73
N VAL A 9 5.25 11.50 -6.97
CA VAL A 9 4.65 11.46 -8.32
C VAL A 9 4.82 12.80 -9.04
N ALA A 10 4.55 13.92 -8.37
CA ALA A 10 4.76 15.25 -8.94
C ALA A 10 6.23 15.53 -9.25
N ALA A 11 7.16 15.12 -8.38
CA ALA A 11 8.59 15.37 -8.54
C ALA A 11 9.22 14.57 -9.69
N VAL A 12 8.77 13.33 -9.93
CA VAL A 12 9.31 12.52 -11.04
C VAL A 12 8.86 13.01 -12.40
N GLN A 13 7.74 13.76 -12.48
CA GLN A 13 7.21 14.33 -13.73
C GLN A 13 7.07 13.29 -14.86
N GLY A 14 6.64 12.08 -14.50
CA GLY A 14 6.47 10.97 -15.46
C GLY A 14 7.78 10.34 -15.97
N ARG A 15 8.95 10.78 -15.51
CA ARG A 15 10.26 10.24 -15.92
C ARG A 15 10.60 8.89 -15.29
N SER A 16 9.89 8.52 -14.23
CA SER A 16 10.07 7.26 -13.51
C SER A 16 8.74 6.74 -13.00
N LYS A 17 8.64 5.40 -12.89
CA LYS A 17 7.52 4.75 -12.22
C LYS A 17 7.63 4.91 -10.70
N VAL A 18 6.51 5.20 -10.05
CA VAL A 18 6.43 5.33 -8.58
C VAL A 18 5.68 4.13 -8.01
N TYR A 19 6.40 3.25 -7.33
CA TYR A 19 5.83 2.14 -6.58
C TYR A 19 5.75 2.51 -5.10
N ALA A 20 4.55 2.63 -4.56
CA ALA A 20 4.35 2.97 -3.17
C ALA A 20 4.65 1.76 -2.26
N GLY A 21 5.58 1.93 -1.33
CA GLY A 21 5.82 0.95 -0.28
C GLY A 21 4.64 0.93 0.71
N VAL A 22 3.94 -0.21 0.80
CA VAL A 22 2.88 -0.41 1.78
C VAL A 22 3.33 -1.49 2.76
N GLY A 23 3.54 -1.10 4.01
CA GLY A 23 3.88 -2.04 5.08
C GLY A 23 2.76 -3.07 5.25
N VAL A 24 3.13 -4.33 5.47
CA VAL A 24 2.17 -5.44 5.62
C VAL A 24 2.50 -6.26 6.86
N ASP A 25 1.54 -6.31 7.79
CA ASP A 25 1.59 -7.07 9.05
C ASP A 25 2.83 -6.75 9.94
N VAL A 26 3.47 -5.59 9.77
CA VAL A 26 4.75 -5.25 10.41
C VAL A 26 4.63 -5.34 11.94
N PRO A 27 5.43 -6.20 12.62
CA PRO A 27 5.34 -6.35 14.07
C PRO A 27 5.96 -5.14 14.76
N HIS A 28 5.29 -4.63 15.79
CA HIS A 28 5.84 -3.56 16.61
C HIS A 28 5.32 -3.67 18.05
N PRO A 29 6.19 -3.55 19.07
CA PRO A 29 5.83 -3.86 20.46
C PRO A 29 4.79 -2.91 21.06
N ARG A 30 4.59 -1.73 20.48
CA ARG A 30 3.69 -0.69 20.97
C ARG A 30 2.55 -0.33 20.01
N ILE A 31 2.48 -0.98 18.84
CA ILE A 31 1.47 -0.69 17.82
C ILE A 31 0.65 -1.95 17.62
N GLN A 32 -0.67 -1.80 17.60
CA GLN A 32 -1.56 -2.92 17.36
C GLN A 32 -1.37 -3.47 15.94
N PRO A 33 -1.57 -4.78 15.74
CA PRO A 33 -1.56 -5.36 14.40
C PRO A 33 -2.52 -4.63 13.46
N VAL A 34 -2.08 -4.41 12.23
CA VAL A 34 -2.88 -3.77 11.18
C VAL A 34 -4.11 -4.63 10.89
N THR A 35 -5.29 -4.00 10.88
CA THR A 35 -6.52 -4.69 10.50
C THR A 35 -6.64 -4.82 8.98
N ARG A 36 -7.49 -5.75 8.53
CA ARG A 36 -7.84 -5.89 7.11
C ARG A 36 -8.33 -4.58 6.50
N GLU A 37 -9.17 -3.85 7.23
CA GLU A 37 -9.73 -2.56 6.77
C GLU A 37 -8.63 -1.50 6.64
N GLN A 38 -7.75 -1.38 7.63
CA GLN A 38 -6.62 -0.45 7.57
C GLN A 38 -5.69 -0.76 6.40
N GLN A 39 -5.41 -2.05 6.13
CA GLN A 39 -4.63 -2.46 4.96
C GLN A 39 -5.30 -2.07 3.64
N TYR A 40 -6.62 -2.28 3.53
CA TYR A 40 -7.41 -1.90 2.35
C TYR A 40 -7.35 -0.38 2.12
N GLN A 41 -7.61 0.41 3.16
CA GLN A 41 -7.60 1.87 3.10
C GLN A 41 -6.20 2.42 2.76
N ALA A 42 -5.14 1.84 3.35
CA ALA A 42 -3.77 2.19 3.01
C ALA A 42 -3.48 1.92 1.53
N THR A 43 -3.88 0.76 1.04
CA THR A 43 -3.73 0.39 -0.38
C THR A 43 -4.45 1.36 -1.31
N GLN A 44 -5.73 1.66 -1.03
CA GLN A 44 -6.49 2.64 -1.82
C GLN A 44 -5.86 4.02 -1.77
N ALA A 45 -5.38 4.45 -0.60
CA ALA A 45 -4.74 5.75 -0.44
C ALA A 45 -3.48 5.88 -1.29
N ALA A 46 -2.67 4.83 -1.41
CA ALA A 46 -1.49 4.82 -2.26
C ALA A 46 -1.84 4.93 -3.76
N LEU A 47 -2.82 4.16 -4.21
CA LEU A 47 -3.28 4.19 -5.61
C LEU A 47 -3.93 5.54 -5.96
N ALA A 48 -4.81 6.05 -5.10
CA ALA A 48 -5.47 7.34 -5.28
C ALA A 48 -4.49 8.53 -5.27
N ALA A 49 -3.30 8.37 -4.71
CA ALA A 49 -2.24 9.38 -4.74
C ALA A 49 -1.43 9.35 -6.06
N GLY A 50 -1.77 8.46 -7.01
CA GLY A 50 -1.14 8.39 -8.32
C GLY A 50 0.05 7.44 -8.40
N ALA A 51 0.24 6.54 -7.43
CA ALA A 51 1.27 5.51 -7.55
C ALA A 51 0.97 4.59 -8.75
N ASP A 52 2.00 4.28 -9.55
CA ASP A 52 1.90 3.34 -10.67
C ASP A 52 1.71 1.89 -10.20
N GLY A 53 2.08 1.61 -8.95
CA GLY A 53 1.93 0.30 -8.35
C GLY A 53 2.29 0.30 -6.87
N LEU A 54 2.34 -0.90 -6.32
CA LEU A 54 2.56 -1.14 -4.89
C LEU A 54 3.75 -2.07 -4.70
N LEU A 55 4.50 -1.86 -3.63
CA LEU A 55 5.53 -2.77 -3.16
C LEU A 55 5.19 -3.23 -1.74
N LEU A 56 4.87 -4.52 -1.61
CA LEU A 56 4.76 -5.19 -0.32
C LEU A 56 6.10 -5.88 -0.03
N SER A 57 6.94 -5.26 0.81
CA SER A 57 8.27 -5.77 1.09
C SER A 57 8.29 -6.50 2.45
N ARG A 58 8.04 -7.81 2.41
CA ARG A 58 8.20 -8.69 3.58
C ARG A 58 8.32 -10.15 3.17
N GLU A 59 8.73 -11.01 4.09
CA GLU A 59 8.74 -12.45 3.87
C GLU A 59 7.31 -13.01 3.86
N TYR A 60 6.99 -13.85 2.85
CA TYR A 60 5.63 -14.34 2.62
C TYR A 60 5.01 -15.06 3.80
N HIS A 61 5.80 -15.85 4.53
CA HIS A 61 5.29 -16.64 5.66
C HIS A 61 4.88 -15.77 6.86
N LEU A 62 5.28 -14.50 6.87
CA LEU A 62 4.91 -13.52 7.89
C LEU A 62 3.73 -12.64 7.46
N MET A 63 3.23 -12.77 6.22
CA MET A 63 2.08 -12.02 5.74
C MET A 63 0.79 -12.81 5.97
N SER A 64 -0.21 -12.16 6.54
CA SER A 64 -1.51 -12.78 6.76
C SER A 64 -2.31 -12.83 5.45
N ARG A 65 -3.12 -13.89 5.28
CA ARG A 65 -4.06 -13.96 4.16
C ARG A 65 -5.06 -12.80 4.18
N ALA A 66 -5.40 -12.29 5.37
CA ALA A 66 -6.38 -11.24 5.52
C ALA A 66 -5.93 -9.92 4.90
N THR A 67 -4.67 -9.50 5.16
CA THR A 67 -4.06 -8.27 4.62
C THR A 67 -3.72 -8.40 3.14
N LEU A 68 -3.24 -9.58 2.70
CA LEU A 68 -3.02 -9.87 1.28
C LEU A 68 -4.31 -9.78 0.48
N ASN A 69 -5.39 -10.40 0.96
CA ASN A 69 -6.70 -10.31 0.33
C ASN A 69 -7.24 -8.87 0.36
N ALA A 70 -7.00 -8.09 1.42
CA ALA A 70 -7.41 -6.69 1.47
C ALA A 70 -6.69 -5.85 0.40
N THR A 71 -5.39 -6.07 0.23
CA THR A 71 -4.60 -5.41 -0.81
C THR A 71 -5.12 -5.77 -2.20
N ARG A 72 -5.38 -7.07 -2.46
CA ARG A 72 -6.00 -7.54 -3.71
C ARG A 72 -7.33 -6.85 -3.97
N ASP A 73 -8.22 -6.82 -2.97
CA ASP A 73 -9.56 -6.25 -3.12
C ASP A 73 -9.47 -4.75 -3.41
N ALA A 74 -8.63 -4.00 -2.69
CA ALA A 74 -8.40 -2.57 -2.94
C ALA A 74 -7.88 -2.30 -4.35
N VAL A 75 -6.91 -3.10 -4.84
CA VAL A 75 -6.40 -2.98 -6.21
C VAL A 75 -7.48 -3.29 -7.25
N ARG A 76 -8.27 -4.34 -7.03
CA ARG A 76 -9.36 -4.72 -7.94
C ARG A 76 -10.42 -3.62 -8.02
N ASP A 77 -10.82 -3.10 -6.86
CA ASP A 77 -11.87 -2.09 -6.78
C ASP A 77 -11.39 -0.75 -7.35
N PHE A 78 -10.10 -0.40 -7.23
CA PHE A 78 -9.52 0.81 -7.86
C PHE A 78 -9.44 0.73 -9.39
N ARG A 79 -9.36 -0.48 -9.96
CA ARG A 79 -9.29 -0.69 -11.42
C ARG A 79 -10.65 -0.74 -12.11
N ARG A 80 -11.75 -0.74 -11.35
CA ARG A 80 -13.11 -0.63 -11.88
C ARG A 80 -13.44 0.82 -12.16
#